data_AF-A0A351NTB4-F1
#
_entry.id   AF-A0A351NTB4-F1
#
_cell.length_a   1.000
_cell.length_b   1.000
_cell.length_c   1.000
_cell.angle_alpha   90.00
_cell.angle_beta   90.00
_cell.angle_gamma   90.00
#
_symmetry.space_group_name_H-M   'P 1'
#
loop_
_entity.id
_entity.type
_entity.pdbx_description
1 polymer ?
#
loop_
_entity_poly.entity_id
_entity_poly.type
_entity_poly.pdbx_seq_one_letter_code
_entity_poly.pdbx_strand_id
1 'polypeptide(L)'
;NHLHIFVDPNPHAKTTFTERQRLFDTPRSTWDDFDKTLMSPGAAVYSRAEKSLTLTAQIKQRFSIEQDQLTPTELINYLLKAQVDLIWNGGIGTYVKASSENNTEVGDRANDALRVNGRELQCRVFGEGGNLGMTQRGRVEFC
;
A
#
# COMPACT_ATOMS: atom_id res chain seq x y z
N ASN A 1 -0.89 -2.07 11.58
CA ASN A 1 -0.62 -3.53 11.72
C ASN A 1 -0.67 -4.19 10.34
N HIS A 2 -0.48 -5.52 10.23
CA HIS A 2 -0.49 -6.25 8.93
C HIS A 2 -1.89 -6.73 8.51
N LEU A 3 -2.93 -6.39 9.28
CA LEU A 3 -4.31 -6.87 9.11
C LEU A 3 -5.17 -5.95 8.24
N HIS A 4 -4.85 -4.66 8.19
CA HIS A 4 -5.67 -3.65 7.50
C HIS A 4 -4.93 -2.93 6.38
N ILE A 5 -5.68 -2.42 5.42
CA ILE A 5 -5.26 -1.43 4.44
C ILE A 5 -5.97 -0.12 4.82
N PHE A 6 -5.22 0.78 5.46
CA PHE A 6 -5.70 2.12 5.79
C PHE A 6 -5.47 3.03 4.60
N VAL A 7 -6.51 3.65 4.07
CA VAL A 7 -6.44 4.55 2.92
C VAL A 7 -7.16 5.85 3.24
N ASP A 8 -6.39 6.93 3.31
CA ASP A 8 -6.91 8.30 3.37
C ASP A 8 -6.45 9.06 2.12
N PRO A 9 -7.38 9.45 1.22
CA PRO A 9 -7.02 10.11 -0.04
C PRO A 9 -6.55 11.56 0.12
N ASN A 10 -6.90 12.23 1.23
CA ASN A 10 -6.53 13.63 1.47
C ASN A 10 -6.29 13.91 2.97
N PRO A 11 -5.27 13.28 3.59
CA PRO A 11 -5.08 13.34 5.03
C PRO A 11 -4.52 14.70 5.48
N HIS A 12 -5.02 15.20 6.61
CA HIS A 12 -4.38 16.32 7.29
C HIS A 12 -3.20 15.82 8.14
N ALA A 13 -1.99 15.91 7.59
CA ALA A 13 -0.79 15.30 8.20
C ALA A 13 -0.54 15.74 9.65
N LYS A 14 -0.77 17.02 9.97
CA LYS A 14 -0.53 17.57 11.31
C LYS A 14 -1.50 17.01 12.36
N THR A 15 -2.79 16.97 12.05
CA THR A 15 -3.82 16.50 13.00
C THR A 15 -3.78 14.99 13.16
N THR A 16 -3.61 14.25 12.06
CA THR A 16 -3.52 12.79 12.06
C THR A 16 -2.23 12.25 12.67
N PHE A 17 -1.17 13.05 12.78
CA PHE A 17 0.06 12.62 13.45
C PHE A 17 -0.16 12.32 14.95
N THR A 18 -0.83 13.23 15.66
CA THR A 18 -1.12 13.05 17.10
C THR A 18 -1.91 11.76 17.34
N GLU A 19 -2.88 11.46 16.48
CA GLU A 19 -3.68 10.23 16.59
C GLU A 19 -2.87 8.96 16.26
N ARG A 20 -2.02 9.01 15.22
CA ARG A 20 -1.11 7.89 14.91
C ARG A 20 -0.14 7.61 16.05
N GLN A 21 0.34 8.66 16.72
CA GLN A 21 1.20 8.54 17.91
C GLN A 21 0.45 7.90 19.08
N ARG A 22 -0.79 8.34 19.35
CA ARG A 22 -1.65 7.71 20.38
C ARG A 22 -1.84 6.22 20.11
N LEU A 23 -2.15 5.83 18.87
CA LEU A 23 -2.27 4.42 18.50
C LEU A 23 -0.97 3.67 18.74
N PHE A 24 0.17 4.21 18.27
CA PHE A 24 1.48 3.58 18.47
C PHE A 24 1.81 3.32 19.94
N ASP A 25 1.52 4.29 20.82
CA ASP A 25 1.78 4.18 22.26
C ASP A 25 0.75 3.30 23.00
N THR A 26 -0.40 3.03 22.39
CA THR A 26 -1.48 2.22 22.98
C THR A 26 -1.24 0.73 22.68
N PRO A 27 -0.95 -0.12 23.68
CA PRO A 27 -0.71 -1.53 23.45
C PRO A 27 -1.90 -2.24 22.80
N ARG A 28 -1.64 -3.12 21.84
CA ARG A 28 -2.63 -3.93 21.09
C ARG A 28 -3.63 -3.13 20.26
N SER A 29 -3.43 -1.82 20.10
CA SER A 29 -4.22 -1.02 19.18
C SER A 29 -4.05 -1.50 17.74
N THR A 30 -5.04 -1.18 16.93
CA THR A 30 -5.11 -1.49 15.51
C THR A 30 -5.55 -0.26 14.72
N TRP A 31 -5.60 -0.39 13.39
CA TRP A 31 -6.13 0.67 12.55
C TRP A 31 -7.64 0.87 12.71
N ASP A 32 -8.37 -0.10 13.26
CA ASP A 32 -9.80 0.05 13.58
C ASP A 32 -10.04 1.00 14.77
N ASP A 33 -9.03 1.17 15.63
CA ASP A 33 -9.07 2.06 16.79
C ASP A 33 -8.75 3.52 16.45
N PHE A 34 -8.46 3.82 15.18
CA PHE A 34 -8.20 5.18 14.70
C PHE A 34 -9.46 6.04 14.78
N ASP A 35 -9.34 7.25 15.31
CA ASP A 35 -10.43 8.22 15.36
C ASP A 35 -10.86 8.63 13.93
N LYS A 36 -11.96 8.04 13.47
CA LYS A 36 -12.51 8.23 12.13
C LYS A 36 -12.99 9.67 11.87
N THR A 37 -13.20 10.48 12.92
CA THR A 37 -13.55 11.90 12.76
C THR A 37 -12.40 12.74 12.19
N LEU A 38 -11.17 12.23 12.29
CA LEU A 38 -9.96 12.87 11.74
C LEU A 38 -9.65 12.45 10.30
N MET A 39 -10.37 11.46 9.76
CA MET A 39 -10.16 10.95 8.40
C MET A 39 -10.80 11.88 7.37
N SER A 40 -10.19 11.99 6.19
CA SER A 40 -10.79 12.79 5.11
C SER A 40 -12.06 12.14 4.54
N PRO A 41 -12.94 12.92 3.88
CA PRO A 41 -14.12 12.37 3.22
C PRO A 41 -13.76 11.25 2.22
N GLY A 42 -14.39 10.09 2.38
CA GLY A 42 -14.14 8.92 1.53
C GLY A 42 -12.93 8.08 1.91
N ALA A 43 -12.22 8.40 2.99
CA ALA A 43 -11.21 7.52 3.55
C ALA A 43 -11.83 6.22 4.09
N ALA A 44 -11.04 5.14 4.13
CA ALA A 44 -11.50 3.83 4.59
C ALA A 44 -10.38 3.02 5.25
N VAL A 45 -10.76 2.18 6.21
CA VAL A 45 -9.92 1.12 6.77
C VAL A 45 -10.50 -0.20 6.31
N TYR A 46 -9.77 -0.92 5.45
CA TYR A 46 -10.19 -2.19 4.90
C TYR A 46 -9.51 -3.35 5.63
N SER A 47 -10.23 -4.44 5.90
CA SER A 47 -9.62 -5.68 6.38
C SER A 47 -9.02 -6.47 5.21
N ARG A 48 -7.80 -6.97 5.38
CA ARG A 48 -7.14 -7.84 4.39
C ARG A 48 -7.74 -9.24 4.31
N ALA A 49 -8.62 -9.60 5.24
CA ALA A 49 -9.34 -10.88 5.22
C ALA A 49 -10.62 -10.84 4.38
N GLU A 50 -11.06 -9.65 3.95
CA GLU A 50 -12.24 -9.50 3.11
C GLU A 50 -12.04 -10.10 1.72
N LYS A 51 -13.11 -10.66 1.16
CA LYS A 51 -13.10 -11.20 -0.20
C LYS A 51 -13.25 -10.12 -1.27
N SER A 52 -13.89 -9.01 -0.92
CA SER A 52 -14.13 -7.87 -1.80
C SER A 52 -14.23 -6.60 -0.97
N LEU A 53 -13.63 -5.52 -1.47
CA LEU A 53 -13.61 -4.19 -0.90
C LEU A 53 -14.37 -3.26 -1.83
N THR A 54 -15.40 -2.58 -1.33
CA THR A 54 -16.05 -1.51 -2.09
C THR A 54 -15.28 -0.22 -1.90
N LEU A 55 -14.81 0.36 -3.00
CA LEU A 55 -14.03 1.59 -2.98
C LEU A 55 -14.94 2.81 -2.96
N THR A 56 -14.50 3.85 -2.27
CA THR A 56 -15.14 5.17 -2.32
C THR A 56 -14.73 5.91 -3.60
N ALA A 57 -15.55 6.84 -4.05
CA ALA A 57 -15.24 7.67 -5.22
C ALA A 57 -13.91 8.43 -5.05
N GLN A 58 -13.60 8.89 -3.83
CA GLN A 58 -12.38 9.63 -3.51
C GLN A 58 -11.13 8.75 -3.58
N ILE A 59 -11.19 7.51 -3.08
CA ILE A 59 -10.09 6.55 -3.20
C ILE A 59 -9.85 6.21 -4.67
N LYS A 60 -10.93 5.91 -5.41
CA LYS A 60 -10.87 5.66 -6.85
C LYS A 60 -10.18 6.79 -7.61
N GLN A 61 -10.62 8.03 -7.34
CA GLN A 61 -10.03 9.22 -7.95
C GLN A 61 -8.56 9.42 -7.58
N ARG A 62 -8.18 9.21 -6.30
CA ARG A 62 -6.81 9.46 -5.82
C ARG A 62 -5.78 8.52 -6.45
N PHE A 63 -6.18 7.29 -6.73
CA PHE A 63 -5.29 6.22 -7.22
C PHE A 63 -5.60 5.80 -8.66
N SER A 64 -6.44 6.55 -9.38
CA SER A 64 -6.83 6.26 -10.77
C SER A 64 -7.39 4.85 -10.96
N ILE A 65 -8.30 4.43 -10.07
CA ILE A 65 -8.95 3.12 -10.08
C ILE A 65 -10.36 3.26 -10.66
N GLU A 66 -10.68 2.48 -11.69
CA GLU A 66 -11.99 2.52 -12.35
C GLU A 66 -13.00 1.56 -11.71
N GLN A 67 -12.54 0.45 -11.14
CA GLN A 67 -13.36 -0.57 -10.52
C GLN A 67 -14.00 -0.08 -9.22
N ASP A 68 -15.27 -0.45 -9.00
CA ASP A 68 -15.96 -0.17 -7.74
C ASP A 68 -15.59 -1.17 -6.64
N GLN A 69 -15.17 -2.37 -7.03
CA GLN A 69 -14.82 -3.45 -6.12
C GLN A 69 -13.48 -4.07 -6.49
N LEU A 70 -12.67 -4.34 -5.47
CA LEU A 70 -11.38 -5.02 -5.59
C LEU A 70 -11.18 -6.00 -4.43
N THR A 71 -10.40 -7.05 -4.64
CA THR A 71 -9.80 -7.80 -3.54
C THR A 71 -8.75 -6.93 -2.80
N PRO A 72 -8.42 -7.25 -1.54
CA PRO A 72 -7.32 -6.56 -0.83
C PRO A 72 -5.98 -6.61 -1.57
N THR A 73 -5.69 -7.74 -2.23
CA THR A 73 -4.47 -7.94 -3.04
C THR A 73 -4.42 -7.00 -4.23
N GLU A 74 -5.53 -6.87 -4.97
CA GLU A 74 -5.62 -5.95 -6.10
C GLU A 74 -5.47 -4.49 -5.65
N LEU A 75 -6.08 -4.11 -4.53
CA LEU A 75 -5.91 -2.76 -3.98
C LEU A 75 -4.43 -2.47 -3.67
N ILE A 76 -3.71 -3.39 -3.03
CA ILE A 76 -2.27 -3.21 -2.78
C ILE A 76 -1.49 -3.09 -4.10
N ASN A 77 -1.82 -3.89 -5.11
CA ASN A 77 -1.20 -3.80 -6.42
C ASN A 77 -1.43 -2.42 -7.08
N TYR A 78 -2.66 -1.86 -7.00
CA TYR A 78 -2.93 -0.50 -7.46
C TYR A 78 -2.15 0.56 -6.67
N LEU A 79 -2.07 0.43 -5.34
CA LEU A 79 -1.33 1.36 -4.50
C LEU A 79 0.18 1.36 -4.80
N LEU A 80 0.76 0.21 -5.14
CA LEU A 80 2.17 0.12 -5.56
C LEU A 80 2.44 0.83 -6.89
N LYS A 81 1.44 0.89 -7.79
CA LYS A 81 1.55 1.56 -9.10
C LYS A 81 1.06 3.01 -9.08
N ALA A 82 0.64 3.51 -7.92
CA ALA A 82 0.04 4.82 -7.80
C ALA A 82 1.03 5.95 -8.14
N GLN A 83 0.50 7.01 -8.74
CA GLN A 83 1.25 8.25 -8.95
C GLN A 83 1.41 9.00 -7.61
N VAL A 84 2.60 8.87 -7.02
CA VAL A 84 2.98 9.47 -5.73
C VAL A 84 4.42 9.96 -5.75
N ASP A 85 4.83 10.83 -4.84
CA ASP A 85 6.24 11.19 -4.74
C ASP A 85 7.07 10.07 -4.10
N LEU A 86 6.51 9.39 -3.09
CA LEU A 86 7.23 8.40 -2.28
C LEU A 86 6.37 7.16 -2.03
N ILE A 87 6.96 5.99 -2.28
CA ILE A 87 6.55 4.73 -1.67
C ILE A 87 7.55 4.39 -0.57
N TRP A 88 7.08 4.31 0.67
CA TRP A 88 7.87 3.82 1.80
C TRP A 88 7.52 2.37 2.09
N ASN A 89 8.39 1.45 1.67
CA ASN A 89 8.24 0.03 1.90
C ASN A 89 8.84 -0.36 3.26
N GLY A 90 7.99 -0.44 4.29
CA GLY A 90 8.37 -0.88 5.64
C GLY A 90 8.06 -2.35 5.94
N GLY A 91 7.64 -3.14 4.95
CA GLY A 91 7.29 -4.55 5.09
C GLY A 91 8.46 -5.48 4.80
N ILE A 92 8.32 -6.76 5.16
CA ILE A 92 9.23 -7.82 4.72
C ILE A 92 8.60 -8.48 3.49
N GLY A 93 9.39 -8.62 2.42
CA GLY A 93 8.98 -9.29 1.20
C GLY A 93 9.32 -8.50 -0.05
N THR A 94 9.27 -9.16 -1.20
CA THR A 94 9.64 -8.60 -2.50
C THR A 94 8.40 -8.20 -3.27
N TYR A 95 8.11 -6.90 -3.23
CA TYR A 95 6.96 -6.25 -3.85
C TYR A 95 7.21 -5.83 -5.29
N VAL A 96 8.48 -5.71 -5.67
CA VAL A 96 8.87 -5.25 -7.01
C VAL A 96 9.98 -6.12 -7.59
N LYS A 97 9.81 -6.53 -8.85
CA LYS A 97 10.81 -7.26 -9.66
C LYS A 97 11.03 -6.58 -11.01
N ALA A 98 12.00 -7.04 -11.79
CA ALA A 98 12.03 -6.70 -13.21
C ALA A 98 10.96 -7.50 -13.98
N SER A 99 10.43 -6.92 -15.05
CA SER A 99 9.59 -7.65 -16.01
C SER A 99 10.24 -8.90 -16.59
N SER A 100 11.58 -8.91 -16.69
CA SER A 100 12.39 -10.02 -17.18
C SER A 100 12.65 -11.12 -16.15
N GLU A 101 12.15 -10.97 -14.92
CA GLU A 101 12.14 -11.99 -13.86
C GLU A 101 10.74 -12.58 -13.77
N ASN A 102 10.62 -13.87 -13.46
CA ASN A 102 9.33 -14.46 -13.11
C ASN A 102 9.17 -14.58 -11.58
N ASN A 103 7.93 -14.74 -11.11
CA ASN A 103 7.64 -14.81 -9.69
C ASN A 103 8.30 -16.01 -8.99
N THR A 104 8.43 -17.15 -9.69
CA THR A 104 9.08 -18.35 -9.16
C THR A 104 10.56 -18.10 -8.83
N GLU A 105 11.27 -17.36 -9.69
CA GLU A 105 12.69 -16.96 -9.48
C GLU A 105 12.86 -16.04 -8.28
N VAL A 106 11.91 -15.14 -8.02
CA VAL A 106 11.94 -14.22 -6.88
C VAL A 106 11.81 -14.97 -5.55
N GLY A 107 11.05 -16.07 -5.53
CA GLY A 107 10.99 -16.99 -4.38
C GLY A 107 10.11 -16.52 -3.22
N ASP A 108 9.39 -15.41 -3.36
CA ASP A 108 8.48 -14.88 -2.33
C ASP A 108 7.00 -15.05 -2.74
N ARG A 109 6.48 -16.26 -2.53
CA ARG A 109 5.11 -16.62 -2.92
C ARG A 109 4.02 -15.79 -2.25
N ALA A 110 4.28 -15.26 -1.06
CA ALA A 110 3.29 -14.47 -0.32
C ALA A 110 2.94 -13.16 -1.03
N ASN A 111 3.87 -12.63 -1.83
CA ASN A 111 3.68 -11.37 -2.55
C ASN A 111 3.46 -11.55 -4.07
N ASP A 112 3.48 -12.78 -4.60
CA ASP A 112 3.37 -13.03 -6.04
C ASP A 112 2.17 -12.34 -6.70
N ALA A 113 1.01 -12.38 -6.04
CA ALA A 113 -0.25 -11.86 -6.59
C ALA A 113 -0.35 -10.32 -6.52
N LEU A 114 0.42 -9.68 -5.64
CA LEU A 114 0.44 -8.21 -5.52
C LEU A 114 1.68 -7.57 -6.15
N ARG A 115 2.72 -8.37 -6.46
CA ARG A 115 4.00 -7.91 -6.99
C ARG A 115 3.82 -7.17 -8.31
N VAL A 116 4.58 -6.09 -8.47
CA VAL A 116 4.62 -5.28 -9.70
C VAL A 116 6.01 -5.33 -10.33
N ASN A 117 6.11 -4.91 -11.59
CA ASN A 117 7.39 -4.70 -12.24
C ASN A 117 7.93 -3.29 -11.96
N GLY A 118 9.26 -3.11 -11.97
CA GLY A 118 9.90 -1.81 -11.74
C GLY A 118 9.39 -0.73 -12.70
N ARG A 119 9.17 -1.11 -13.97
CA ARG A 119 8.61 -0.21 -15.01
C ARG A 119 7.17 0.25 -14.77
N GLU A 120 6.43 -0.41 -13.87
CA GLU A 120 5.03 -0.08 -13.55
C GLU A 120 4.94 0.90 -12.36
N LEU A 121 6.06 1.14 -11.66
CA LEU A 121 6.10 2.12 -10.59
C LEU A 121 5.98 3.53 -11.18
N GLN A 122 5.09 4.31 -10.59
CA GLN A 122 4.91 5.73 -10.92
C GLN A 122 5.39 6.65 -9.78
N CYS A 123 6.00 6.07 -8.74
CA CYS A 123 6.58 6.86 -7.67
C CYS A 123 7.87 7.53 -8.11
N ARG A 124 8.18 8.72 -7.59
CA ARG A 124 9.48 9.37 -7.84
C ARG A 124 10.61 8.74 -7.03
N VAL A 125 10.29 8.28 -5.82
CA VAL A 125 11.23 7.66 -4.89
C VAL A 125 10.61 6.40 -4.30
N PHE A 126 11.37 5.31 -4.31
CA PHE A 126 11.05 4.08 -3.60
C PHE A 126 12.03 3.90 -2.44
N GLY A 127 11.56 4.10 -1.21
CA GLY A 127 12.36 3.94 0.01
C GLY A 127 12.11 2.58 0.66
N GLU A 128 13.18 1.80 0.85
CA GLU A 128 13.10 0.52 1.57
C GLU A 128 13.50 0.70 3.03
N GLY A 129 12.50 0.74 3.90
CA GLY A 129 12.69 0.67 5.36
C GLY A 129 12.64 -0.76 5.90
N GLY A 130 12.12 -1.71 5.12
CA GLY A 130 12.09 -3.14 5.43
C GLY A 130 13.10 -3.96 4.64
N ASN A 131 13.01 -5.29 4.75
CA ASN A 131 13.92 -6.22 4.08
C ASN A 131 13.32 -6.69 2.73
N LEU A 132 14.15 -6.62 1.68
CA LEU A 132 13.91 -7.21 0.35
C LEU A 132 12.77 -6.60 -0.48
N GLY A 133 12.46 -5.30 -0.30
CA GLY A 133 11.34 -4.63 -0.98
C GLY A 133 11.37 -4.76 -2.51
N MET A 134 12.57 -4.74 -3.11
CA MET A 134 12.79 -4.80 -4.55
C MET A 134 13.99 -5.69 -4.95
N THR A 135 13.85 -6.49 -6.01
CA THR A 135 14.97 -7.25 -6.59
C THR A 135 16.03 -6.31 -7.18
N GLN A 136 17.26 -6.79 -7.35
CA GLN A 136 18.32 -5.97 -7.96
C GLN A 136 17.98 -5.56 -9.40
N ARG A 137 17.42 -6.48 -10.19
CA ARG A 137 16.99 -6.17 -11.57
C ARG A 137 15.79 -5.22 -11.59
N GLY A 138 14.87 -5.35 -10.62
CA GLY A 138 13.74 -4.44 -10.45
C GLY A 138 14.19 -3.00 -10.18
N ARG A 139 15.28 -2.80 -9.43
CA ARG A 139 15.88 -1.47 -9.21
C ARG A 139 16.37 -0.86 -10.51
N VAL A 140 17.08 -1.65 -11.30
CA VAL A 140 17.62 -1.20 -12.59
C VAL A 140 16.49 -0.87 -13.57
N GLU A 141 15.37 -1.60 -13.53
CA GLU A 141 14.21 -1.33 -14.39
C GLU A 141 13.41 -0.10 -13.95
N PHE A 142 13.41 0.23 -12.65
CA PHE A 142 12.75 1.42 -12.13
C PHE A 142 13.51 2.73 -12.45
N CYS A 143 14.84 2.68 -12.44
CA CYS A 143 15.73 3.81 -12.74
C CYS A 143 15.87 4.09 -14.24
#